data_AF-A0A7G1NB68-F1
#
_entry.id   AF-A0A7G1NB68-F1
#
_cell.length_a   1.000
_cell.length_b   1.000
_cell.length_c   1.000
_cell.angle_alpha   90.00
_cell.angle_beta   90.00
_cell.angle_gamma   90.00
#
_symmetry.space_group_name_H-M   'P 1'
#
loop_
_entity.id
_entity.type
_entity.pdbx_description
1 polymer ?
#
loop_
_entity_poly.entity_id
_entity_poly.type
_entity_poly.pdbx_seq_one_letter_code
_entity_poly.pdbx_strand_id
1 'polypeptide(L)'
;MREEMVHRQVTRPAAAFTARGVARVRERSRRMLAELVDEMLQDGPPADLCEAVLGPFPVAVICELMGVPAADRQGMHTWTRQILSASHGAEAREKAEREMRAYFSDLIGLREGGTGEDVASLLGAAVGREEVTLDEAAGLAVLLQIDGEAVTGISGRMVHVLLARPGLADRLRAEPEIRPRAIDELLRPLLHPDAVGLSRIVGEDAMPARLAAELLVDALLDGVPGLRLAVPAEDVPFGKGTRLSGPETLPVTW
;
A
#
# COMPACT_ATOMS: atom_id res chain seq x y z
N MET A 1 1.37 -32.23 7.44
CA MET A 1 2.36 -32.09 6.35
C MET A 1 2.03 -31.03 5.30
N ARG A 2 1.06 -31.19 4.37
CA ARG A 2 0.75 -30.14 3.37
C ARG A 2 0.23 -28.83 3.98
N GLU A 3 -0.65 -28.91 4.98
CA GLU A 3 -1.15 -27.72 5.71
C GLU A 3 -0.07 -27.05 6.57
N GLU A 4 0.89 -27.81 7.13
CA GLU A 4 2.01 -27.25 7.90
C GLU A 4 3.06 -26.55 7.02
N MET A 5 3.28 -27.04 5.79
CA MET A 5 4.14 -26.35 4.81
C MET A 5 3.52 -25.04 4.35
N VAL A 6 2.23 -25.02 4.00
CA VAL A 6 1.51 -23.78 3.65
C VAL A 6 1.50 -22.80 4.83
N HIS A 7 1.31 -23.29 6.06
CA HIS A 7 1.35 -22.46 7.25
C HIS A 7 2.73 -21.85 7.51
N ARG A 8 3.84 -22.60 7.33
CA ARG A 8 5.22 -22.10 7.45
C ARG A 8 5.63 -21.16 6.32
N GLN A 9 5.17 -21.41 5.09
CA GLN A 9 5.42 -20.56 3.91
C GLN A 9 4.83 -19.16 4.12
N VAL A 10 3.71 -19.03 4.83
CA VAL A 10 3.02 -17.75 5.06
C VAL A 10 3.44 -17.04 6.35
N THR A 11 3.81 -17.77 7.43
CA THR A 11 4.11 -17.15 8.74
C THR A 11 5.43 -16.37 8.82
N ARG A 12 6.42 -16.63 7.96
CA ARG A 12 7.73 -15.93 8.01
C ARG A 12 7.77 -14.59 7.28
N PRO A 13 7.21 -14.47 6.06
CA PRO A 13 7.03 -13.16 5.41
C PRO A 13 6.18 -12.22 6.24
N ALA A 14 5.18 -12.75 6.97
CA ALA A 14 4.38 -11.99 7.93
C ALA A 14 5.23 -11.24 8.98
N ALA A 15 6.42 -11.74 9.34
CA ALA A 15 7.30 -11.06 10.29
C ALA A 15 7.71 -9.64 9.83
N ALA A 16 7.83 -9.40 8.53
CA ALA A 16 8.10 -8.06 7.98
C ALA A 16 6.88 -7.13 8.06
N PHE A 17 5.68 -7.68 8.19
CA PHE A 17 4.42 -6.94 8.34
C PHE A 17 4.01 -6.72 9.81
N THR A 18 4.77 -7.30 10.76
CA THR A 18 4.63 -7.02 12.19
C THR A 18 4.84 -5.53 12.50
N ALA A 19 4.38 -5.10 13.68
CA ALA A 19 4.61 -3.74 14.17
C ALA A 19 6.10 -3.32 14.14
N ARG A 20 7.01 -4.28 14.36
CA ARG A 20 8.46 -4.03 14.28
C ARG A 20 8.93 -3.77 12.85
N GLY A 21 8.47 -4.58 11.89
CA GLY A 21 8.81 -4.40 10.47
C GLY A 21 8.26 -3.08 9.92
N VAL A 22 7.04 -2.72 10.30
CA VAL A 22 6.41 -1.45 9.91
C VAL A 22 7.09 -0.24 10.57
N ALA A 23 7.50 -0.35 11.84
CA ALA A 23 8.26 0.70 12.50
C ALA A 23 9.58 1.02 11.78
N ARG A 24 10.24 0.01 11.18
CA ARG A 24 11.48 0.20 10.42
C ARG A 24 11.28 1.08 9.18
N VAL A 25 10.15 0.93 8.48
CA VAL A 25 9.90 1.68 7.24
C VAL A 25 9.27 3.05 7.50
N ARG A 26 8.71 3.32 8.69
CA ARG A 26 7.98 4.55 9.02
C ARG A 26 8.71 5.83 8.60
N GLU A 27 9.97 6.01 8.98
CA GLU A 27 10.71 7.24 8.67
C GLU A 27 11.06 7.37 7.18
N ARG A 28 11.26 6.25 6.48
CA ARG A 28 11.45 6.26 5.02
C ARG A 28 10.15 6.58 4.32
N SER A 29 9.04 5.97 4.73
CA SER A 29 7.69 6.24 4.24
C SER A 29 7.30 7.71 4.44
N ARG A 30 7.56 8.28 5.61
CA ARG A 30 7.30 9.70 5.90
C ARG A 30 8.03 10.61 4.92
N ARG A 31 9.30 10.32 4.60
CA ARG A 31 10.08 11.09 3.62
C ARG A 31 9.55 10.95 2.20
N MET A 32 9.24 9.72 1.77
CA MET A 32 8.64 9.49 0.45
C MET A 32 7.31 10.23 0.28
N LEU A 33 6.50 10.25 1.34
CA LEU A 33 5.23 10.99 1.33
C LEU A 33 5.46 12.51 1.27
N ALA A 34 6.42 13.03 2.03
CA ALA A 34 6.77 14.44 1.99
C ALA A 34 7.23 14.86 0.59
N GLU A 35 8.07 14.05 -0.07
CA GLU A 35 8.50 14.27 -1.45
C GLU A 35 7.31 14.34 -2.42
N LEU A 36 6.36 13.40 -2.34
CA LEU A 36 5.16 13.39 -3.18
C LEU A 36 4.25 14.61 -2.93
N VAL A 37 4.09 15.02 -1.66
CA VAL A 37 3.30 16.20 -1.31
C VAL A 37 3.99 17.48 -1.79
N ASP A 38 5.32 17.58 -1.65
CA ASP A 38 6.10 18.73 -2.11
C ASP A 38 6.02 18.88 -3.63
N GLU A 39 6.12 17.77 -4.39
CA GLU A 39 5.93 17.76 -5.84
C GLU A 39 4.52 18.26 -6.23
N MET A 40 3.47 17.74 -5.57
CA MET A 40 2.09 18.20 -5.79
C MET A 40 1.91 19.70 -5.49
N LEU A 41 2.54 20.21 -4.43
CA LEU A 41 2.48 21.63 -4.07
C LEU A 41 3.21 22.52 -5.08
N GLN A 42 4.31 22.03 -5.68
CA GLN A 42 5.08 22.75 -6.69
C GLN A 42 4.31 22.90 -8.00
N ASP A 43 3.56 21.88 -8.41
CA ASP A 43 2.72 21.91 -9.62
C ASP A 43 1.50 22.85 -9.47
N GLY A 44 1.06 23.06 -8.23
CA GLY A 44 -0.02 23.99 -7.86
C GLY A 44 -1.43 23.40 -8.06
N PRO A 45 -2.47 24.07 -7.50
CA PRO A 45 -3.85 23.59 -7.62
C PRO A 45 -4.48 23.96 -8.98
N PRO A 46 -5.46 23.18 -9.48
CA PRO A 46 -6.01 21.96 -8.87
C PRO A 46 -5.15 20.72 -9.15
N ALA A 47 -5.22 19.73 -8.25
CA ALA A 47 -4.53 18.44 -8.42
C ALA A 47 -5.50 17.27 -8.21
N ASP A 48 -5.16 16.12 -8.78
CA ASP A 48 -5.78 14.84 -8.43
C ASP A 48 -4.94 14.15 -7.35
N LEU A 49 -5.48 14.07 -6.14
CA LEU A 49 -4.77 13.47 -5.01
C LEU A 49 -4.57 11.95 -5.17
N CYS A 50 -5.45 11.28 -5.94
CA CYS A 50 -5.27 9.87 -6.27
C CYS A 50 -4.02 9.65 -7.13
N GLU A 51 -3.83 10.47 -8.15
CA GLU A 51 -2.68 10.39 -9.05
C GLU A 51 -1.39 10.86 -8.37
N ALA A 52 -1.44 12.01 -7.69
CA ALA A 52 -0.25 12.65 -7.13
C ALA A 52 0.30 11.94 -5.89
N VAL A 53 -0.57 11.39 -5.03
CA VAL A 53 -0.15 10.89 -3.71
C VAL A 53 -0.68 9.49 -3.42
N LEU A 54 -1.99 9.27 -3.49
CA LEU A 54 -2.60 8.05 -2.93
C LEU A 54 -2.32 6.79 -3.75
N GLY A 55 -2.07 6.93 -5.05
CA GLY A 55 -1.60 5.84 -5.92
C GLY A 55 -0.12 5.51 -5.72
N PRO A 56 0.82 6.46 -5.88
CA PRO A 56 2.25 6.18 -5.77
C PRO A 56 2.70 5.83 -4.35
N PHE A 57 2.11 6.43 -3.30
CA PHE A 57 2.61 6.27 -1.93
C PHE A 57 2.50 4.84 -1.38
N PRO A 58 1.34 4.15 -1.41
CA PRO A 58 1.24 2.78 -0.90
C PRO A 58 2.16 1.80 -1.63
N VAL A 59 2.31 1.97 -2.95
CA VAL A 59 3.24 1.16 -3.76
C VAL A 59 4.68 1.39 -3.32
N ALA A 60 5.07 2.63 -3.04
CA ALA A 60 6.41 2.93 -2.53
C ALA A 60 6.65 2.31 -1.14
N VAL A 61 5.65 2.31 -0.25
CA VAL A 61 5.75 1.70 1.09
C VAL A 61 5.90 0.17 1.01
N ILE A 62 5.09 -0.51 0.20
CA ILE A 62 5.22 -1.96 0.04
C ILE A 62 6.55 -2.31 -0.65
N CYS A 63 7.01 -1.54 -1.63
CA CYS A 63 8.33 -1.74 -2.24
C CYS A 63 9.45 -1.66 -1.20
N GLU A 64 9.39 -0.71 -0.26
CA GLU A 64 10.37 -0.60 0.83
C GLU A 64 10.32 -1.83 1.76
N LEU A 65 9.12 -2.29 2.16
CA LEU A 65 8.95 -3.50 2.97
C LEU A 65 9.46 -4.75 2.26
N MET A 66 9.22 -4.84 0.96
CA MET A 66 9.65 -5.92 0.09
C MET A 66 11.16 -5.90 -0.16
N GLY A 67 11.81 -4.77 0.08
CA GLY A 67 13.24 -4.55 -0.19
C GLY A 67 13.53 -4.34 -1.67
N VAL A 68 12.56 -3.82 -2.44
CA VAL A 68 12.71 -3.43 -3.84
C VAL A 68 13.52 -2.13 -3.92
N PRO A 69 14.63 -2.09 -4.68
CA PRO A 69 15.43 -0.89 -4.93
C PRO A 69 14.60 0.27 -5.47
N ALA A 70 14.98 1.50 -5.13
CA ALA A 70 14.25 2.71 -5.54
C ALA A 70 14.10 2.84 -7.07
N ALA A 71 15.12 2.42 -7.83
CA ALA A 71 15.11 2.48 -9.29
C ALA A 71 14.02 1.61 -9.95
N ASP A 72 13.57 0.54 -9.27
CA ASP A 72 12.66 -0.45 -9.84
C ASP A 72 11.19 -0.18 -9.46
N ARG A 73 10.92 0.79 -8.58
CA ARG A 73 9.57 1.06 -8.04
C ARG A 73 8.57 1.49 -9.11
N GLN A 74 9.01 2.26 -10.11
CA GLN A 74 8.14 2.65 -11.21
C GLN A 74 7.72 1.44 -12.06
N GLY A 75 8.63 0.48 -12.23
CA GLY A 75 8.35 -0.81 -12.87
C GLY A 75 7.32 -1.61 -12.06
N MET A 76 7.50 -1.71 -10.74
CA MET A 76 6.53 -2.35 -9.84
C MET A 76 5.13 -1.74 -9.96
N HIS A 77 5.03 -0.41 -9.87
CA HIS A 77 3.75 0.30 -10.00
C HIS A 77 3.07 -0.02 -11.35
N THR A 78 3.84 -0.02 -12.43
CA THR A 78 3.33 -0.34 -13.78
C THR A 78 2.79 -1.77 -13.84
N TRP A 79 3.56 -2.76 -13.38
CA TRP A 79 3.12 -4.16 -13.37
C TRP A 79 1.91 -4.37 -12.46
N THR A 80 1.90 -3.80 -11.25
CA THR A 80 0.75 -3.88 -10.33
C THR A 80 -0.54 -3.37 -10.98
N ARG A 81 -0.49 -2.20 -11.64
CA ARG A 81 -1.65 -1.64 -12.36
C ARG A 81 -2.12 -2.53 -13.51
N GLN A 82 -1.20 -3.12 -14.26
CA GLN A 82 -1.55 -4.04 -15.35
C GLN A 82 -2.18 -5.33 -14.84
N ILE A 83 -1.74 -5.84 -13.69
CA ILE A 83 -2.29 -7.07 -13.09
C ILE A 83 -3.69 -6.84 -12.55
N LEU A 84 -3.93 -5.69 -11.91
CA LEU A 84 -5.17 -5.40 -11.19
C LEU A 84 -6.27 -4.81 -12.07
N SER A 85 -5.91 -4.06 -13.11
CA SER A 85 -6.91 -3.44 -13.97
C SER A 85 -7.48 -4.44 -14.97
N ALA A 86 -8.81 -4.58 -14.95
CA ALA A 86 -9.58 -5.36 -15.91
C ALA A 86 -9.51 -4.81 -17.35
N SER A 87 -9.01 -3.58 -17.56
CA SER A 87 -9.00 -2.93 -18.88
C SER A 87 -7.84 -3.34 -19.80
N HIS A 88 -6.78 -3.97 -19.26
CA HIS A 88 -5.59 -4.30 -20.05
C HIS A 88 -5.69 -5.63 -20.81
N GLY A 89 -6.76 -6.39 -20.59
CA GLY A 89 -6.94 -7.72 -21.20
C GLY A 89 -6.12 -8.81 -20.51
N ALA A 90 -6.53 -10.07 -20.70
CA ALA A 90 -5.93 -11.22 -20.02
C ALA A 90 -4.43 -11.39 -20.35
N GLU A 91 -4.04 -11.17 -21.61
CA GLU A 91 -2.65 -11.36 -22.06
C GLU A 91 -1.67 -10.37 -21.42
N ALA A 92 -2.06 -9.10 -21.30
CA ALA A 92 -1.22 -8.08 -20.67
C ALA A 92 -1.05 -8.34 -19.17
N ARG A 93 -2.14 -8.74 -18.50
CA ARG A 93 -2.11 -9.15 -17.09
C ARG A 93 -1.17 -10.34 -16.87
N GLU A 94 -1.30 -11.40 -17.67
CA GLU A 94 -0.43 -12.57 -17.55
C GLU A 94 1.03 -12.23 -17.85
N LYS A 95 1.29 -11.34 -18.82
CA LYS A 95 2.64 -10.86 -19.10
C LYS A 95 3.23 -10.10 -17.90
N ALA A 96 2.48 -9.16 -17.33
CA ALA A 96 2.91 -8.38 -16.17
C ALA A 96 3.18 -9.28 -14.94
N GLU A 97 2.32 -10.27 -14.70
CA GLU A 97 2.50 -11.24 -13.62
C GLU A 97 3.76 -12.08 -13.82
N ARG A 98 4.03 -12.54 -15.05
CA ARG A 98 5.27 -13.27 -15.38
C ARG A 98 6.52 -12.42 -15.19
N GLU A 99 6.51 -11.17 -15.65
CA GLU A 99 7.64 -10.24 -15.51
C GLU A 99 7.91 -9.89 -14.04
N MET A 100 6.86 -9.59 -13.27
CA MET A 100 6.98 -9.35 -11.83
C MET A 100 7.49 -10.59 -11.08
N ARG A 101 7.00 -11.79 -11.44
CA ARG A 101 7.50 -13.05 -10.86
C ARG A 101 8.98 -13.27 -11.17
N ALA A 102 9.40 -13.05 -12.42
CA ALA A 102 10.80 -13.18 -12.80
C ALA A 102 11.70 -12.22 -12.00
N TYR A 103 11.27 -10.97 -11.86
CA TYR A 103 11.96 -9.99 -11.03
C TYR A 103 12.12 -10.45 -9.57
N PHE A 104 11.05 -10.93 -8.94
CA PHE A 104 11.13 -11.41 -7.56
C PHE A 104 11.98 -12.68 -7.43
N SER A 105 11.96 -13.58 -8.41
CA SER A 105 12.87 -14.74 -8.44
C SER A 105 14.32 -14.28 -8.41
N ASP A 106 14.69 -13.30 -9.23
CA ASP A 106 16.06 -12.76 -9.26
C ASP A 106 16.42 -12.06 -7.94
N LEU A 107 15.53 -11.21 -7.43
CA LEU A 107 15.75 -10.46 -6.18
C LEU A 107 15.90 -11.39 -4.96
N ILE A 108 15.07 -12.42 -4.87
CA ILE A 108 15.09 -13.42 -3.79
C ILE A 108 16.34 -14.30 -3.93
N GLY A 109 16.68 -14.72 -5.14
CA GLY A 109 17.88 -15.52 -5.42
C GLY A 109 19.17 -14.79 -5.01
N LEU A 110 19.26 -13.48 -5.25
CA LEU A 110 20.39 -12.66 -4.79
C LEU A 110 20.52 -12.58 -3.26
N ARG A 111 19.47 -12.93 -2.52
CA ARG A 111 19.39 -12.87 -1.05
C ARG A 111 19.36 -14.26 -0.41
N GLU A 112 19.70 -15.30 -1.17
CA GLU A 112 19.79 -16.67 -0.66
C GLU A 112 20.78 -16.74 0.51
N GLY A 113 20.29 -17.17 1.69
CA GLY A 113 21.11 -17.22 2.91
C GLY A 113 21.45 -15.87 3.55
N GLY A 114 20.83 -14.77 3.11
CA GLY A 114 21.03 -13.43 3.69
C GLY A 114 20.40 -13.25 5.07
N THR A 115 20.77 -12.16 5.75
CA THR A 115 20.25 -11.78 7.09
C THR A 115 19.43 -10.49 7.08
N GLY A 116 19.01 -10.03 5.89
CA GLY A 116 18.17 -8.85 5.77
C GLY A 116 16.80 -9.09 6.39
N GLU A 117 16.18 -8.02 6.89
CA GLU A 117 14.89 -8.10 7.57
C GLU A 117 13.70 -7.68 6.67
N ASP A 118 13.94 -7.37 5.39
CA ASP A 118 12.91 -7.14 4.36
C ASP A 118 12.34 -8.46 3.83
N VAL A 119 11.18 -8.42 3.18
CA VAL A 119 10.47 -9.65 2.76
C VAL A 119 11.31 -10.49 1.79
N ALA A 120 11.95 -9.90 0.79
CA ALA A 120 12.74 -10.68 -0.17
C ALA A 120 13.98 -11.33 0.50
N SER A 121 14.58 -10.68 1.51
CA SER A 121 15.64 -11.28 2.33
C SER A 121 15.13 -12.43 3.18
N LEU A 122 13.96 -12.29 3.82
CA LEU A 122 13.34 -13.34 4.63
C LEU A 122 12.98 -14.57 3.77
N LEU A 123 12.45 -14.32 2.56
CA LEU A 123 12.16 -15.33 1.56
C LEU A 123 13.45 -16.01 1.06
N GLY A 124 14.49 -15.24 0.73
CA GLY A 124 15.77 -15.77 0.29
C GLY A 124 16.46 -16.64 1.36
N ALA A 125 16.38 -16.22 2.62
CA ALA A 125 16.87 -17.02 3.74
C ALA A 125 16.08 -18.33 3.91
N ALA A 126 14.77 -18.34 3.59
CA ALA A 126 13.95 -19.55 3.63
C ALA A 126 14.22 -20.50 2.45
N VAL A 127 14.50 -19.95 1.27
CA VAL A 127 14.97 -20.71 0.10
C VAL A 127 16.31 -21.39 0.42
N GLY A 128 17.29 -20.65 0.97
CA GLY A 128 18.60 -21.21 1.35
C GLY A 128 18.55 -22.24 2.49
N ARG A 129 17.45 -22.32 3.23
CA ARG A 129 17.18 -23.38 4.24
C ARG A 129 16.34 -24.53 3.69
N GLU A 130 16.04 -24.53 2.39
CA GLU A 130 15.18 -25.52 1.71
C GLU A 130 13.77 -25.63 2.31
N GLU A 131 13.27 -24.56 2.93
CA GLU A 131 11.93 -24.54 3.54
C GLU A 131 10.83 -24.24 2.51
N VAL A 132 11.21 -23.60 1.40
CA VAL A 132 10.35 -23.13 0.33
C VAL A 132 11.19 -23.10 -0.95
N THR A 133 10.58 -23.45 -2.08
CA THR A 133 11.23 -23.33 -3.39
C THR A 133 11.27 -21.87 -3.85
N LEU A 134 12.22 -21.52 -4.73
CA LEU A 134 12.31 -20.17 -5.28
C LEU A 134 11.01 -19.74 -6.00
N ASP A 135 10.36 -20.65 -6.71
CA ASP A 135 9.11 -20.36 -7.43
C ASP A 135 7.94 -20.07 -6.46
N GLU A 136 7.83 -20.83 -5.37
CA GLU A 136 6.84 -20.58 -4.32
C GLU A 136 7.10 -19.24 -3.62
N ALA A 137 8.38 -18.92 -3.33
CA ALA A 137 8.77 -17.65 -2.73
C ALA A 137 8.44 -16.45 -3.63
N ALA A 138 8.77 -16.54 -4.92
CA ALA A 138 8.45 -15.50 -5.90
C ALA A 138 6.94 -15.33 -6.08
N GLY A 139 6.18 -16.44 -6.12
CA GLY A 139 4.72 -16.40 -6.16
C GLY A 139 4.12 -15.69 -4.94
N LEU A 140 4.64 -15.96 -3.74
CA LEU A 140 4.20 -15.27 -2.53
C LEU A 140 4.58 -13.79 -2.53
N ALA A 141 5.78 -13.44 -3.01
CA ALA A 141 6.21 -12.04 -3.13
C ALA A 141 5.30 -11.24 -4.07
N VAL A 142 4.90 -11.82 -5.21
CA VAL A 142 3.94 -11.20 -6.14
C VAL A 142 2.60 -10.94 -5.45
N LEU A 143 2.06 -11.92 -4.72
CA LEU A 143 0.80 -11.76 -3.99
C LEU A 143 0.88 -10.61 -2.97
N LEU A 144 1.96 -10.56 -2.16
CA LEU A 144 2.17 -9.51 -1.16
C LEU A 144 2.35 -8.12 -1.81
N GLN A 145 3.04 -8.05 -2.95
CA GLN A 145 3.25 -6.81 -3.69
C GLN A 145 1.95 -6.22 -4.25
N ILE A 146 1.06 -7.09 -4.74
CA ILE A 146 -0.22 -6.70 -5.33
C ILE A 146 -1.23 -6.28 -4.25
N ASP A 147 -1.19 -6.92 -3.07
CA ASP A 147 -2.10 -6.63 -1.97
C ASP A 147 -1.98 -5.19 -1.45
N GLY A 148 -0.85 -4.52 -1.72
CA GLY A 148 -0.65 -3.09 -1.45
C GLY A 148 -1.68 -2.16 -2.10
N GLU A 149 -2.34 -2.57 -3.20
CA GLU A 149 -3.39 -1.76 -3.84
C GLU A 149 -4.63 -1.57 -2.94
N ALA A 150 -4.94 -2.54 -2.08
CA ALA A 150 -6.05 -2.39 -1.14
C ALA A 150 -5.86 -1.15 -0.25
N VAL A 151 -4.61 -0.83 0.07
CA VAL A 151 -4.24 0.37 0.84
C VAL A 151 -4.55 1.65 0.07
N THR A 152 -4.33 1.69 -1.25
CA THR A 152 -4.72 2.83 -2.12
C THR A 152 -6.22 3.10 -2.02
N GLY A 153 -7.04 2.06 -2.22
CA GLY A 153 -8.51 2.19 -2.19
C GLY A 153 -9.06 2.60 -0.81
N ILE A 154 -8.51 2.00 0.25
CA ILE A 154 -8.85 2.33 1.65
C ILE A 154 -8.45 3.77 1.99
N SER A 155 -7.23 4.17 1.61
CA SER A 155 -6.70 5.52 1.87
C SER A 155 -7.51 6.58 1.13
N GLY A 156 -7.84 6.35 -0.15
CA GLY A 156 -8.66 7.26 -0.92
C GLY A 156 -10.06 7.46 -0.33
N ARG A 157 -10.69 6.39 0.18
CA ARG A 157 -11.95 6.51 0.90
C ARG A 157 -11.83 7.30 2.19
N MET A 158 -10.80 7.00 2.99
CA MET A 158 -10.55 7.70 4.24
C MET A 158 -10.39 9.21 4.01
N VAL A 159 -9.55 9.60 3.04
CA VAL A 159 -9.31 11.01 2.70
C VAL A 159 -10.57 11.65 2.13
N HIS A 160 -11.32 10.95 1.26
CA HIS A 160 -12.60 11.45 0.78
C HIS A 160 -13.58 11.77 1.93
N VAL A 161 -13.74 10.86 2.90
CA VAL A 161 -14.60 11.10 4.08
C VAL A 161 -14.12 12.30 4.90
N LEU A 162 -12.81 12.44 5.06
CA LEU A 162 -12.20 13.55 5.78
C LEU A 162 -12.48 14.89 5.10
N LEU A 163 -12.33 14.97 3.78
CA LEU A 163 -12.53 16.20 3.00
C LEU A 163 -14.02 16.51 2.76
N ALA A 164 -14.89 15.50 2.68
CA ALA A 164 -16.33 15.68 2.58
C ALA A 164 -16.98 16.19 3.88
N ARG A 165 -16.28 16.10 5.02
CA ARG A 165 -16.75 16.55 6.34
C ARG A 165 -15.76 17.55 6.94
N PRO A 166 -15.80 18.84 6.55
CA PRO A 166 -14.83 19.85 6.97
C PRO A 166 -14.62 19.93 8.49
N GLY A 167 -15.70 19.81 9.28
CA GLY A 167 -15.60 19.82 10.75
C GLY A 167 -14.79 18.66 11.35
N LEU A 168 -14.64 17.53 10.65
CA LEU A 168 -13.72 16.46 11.04
C LEU A 168 -12.27 16.85 10.76
N ALA A 169 -11.99 17.38 9.56
CA ALA A 169 -10.65 17.83 9.19
C ALA A 169 -10.16 18.95 10.12
N ASP A 170 -11.02 19.93 10.43
CA ASP A 170 -10.71 21.02 11.37
C ASP A 170 -10.37 20.49 12.76
N ARG A 171 -11.16 19.52 13.25
CA ARG A 171 -10.91 18.89 14.54
C ARG A 171 -9.59 18.11 14.58
N LEU A 172 -9.28 17.34 13.54
CA LEU A 172 -8.03 16.59 13.45
C LEU A 172 -6.79 17.49 13.25
N ARG A 173 -6.97 18.69 12.69
CA ARG A 173 -5.93 19.73 12.67
C ARG A 173 -5.72 20.34 14.05
N ALA A 174 -6.79 20.64 14.78
CA ALA A 174 -6.73 21.27 16.10
C ALA A 174 -6.26 20.33 17.23
N GLU A 175 -6.60 19.04 17.14
CA GLU A 175 -6.31 18.00 18.15
C GLU A 175 -5.48 16.85 17.53
N PRO A 176 -4.15 16.99 17.32
CA PRO A 176 -3.32 15.91 16.76
C PRO A 176 -3.34 14.61 17.58
N GLU A 177 -3.54 14.71 18.90
CA GLU A 177 -3.58 13.58 19.83
C GLU A 177 -4.76 12.62 19.61
N ILE A 178 -5.84 13.06 18.95
CA ILE A 178 -6.99 12.19 18.65
C ILE A 178 -6.83 11.46 17.32
N ARG A 179 -5.84 11.82 16.48
CA ARG A 179 -5.65 11.25 15.13
C ARG A 179 -5.55 9.72 15.14
N PRO A 180 -4.76 9.06 16.02
CA PRO A 180 -4.66 7.59 16.00
C PRO A 180 -6.01 6.91 16.22
N ARG A 181 -6.80 7.42 17.18
CA ARG A 181 -8.14 6.89 17.45
C ARG A 181 -9.10 7.19 16.30
N ALA A 182 -9.07 8.40 15.75
CA ALA A 182 -9.92 8.78 14.64
C ALA A 182 -9.63 7.95 13.37
N ILE A 183 -8.35 7.65 13.10
CA ILE A 183 -7.94 6.76 12.02
C ILE A 183 -8.49 5.35 12.27
N ASP A 184 -8.37 4.81 13.48
CA ASP A 184 -8.94 3.50 13.82
C ASP A 184 -10.48 3.47 13.60
N GLU A 185 -11.19 4.55 13.91
CA GLU A 185 -12.63 4.70 13.63
C GLU A 185 -12.94 4.80 12.12
N LEU A 186 -12.12 5.53 11.36
CA LEU A 186 -12.27 5.70 9.91
C LEU A 186 -11.96 4.41 9.15
N LEU A 187 -10.97 3.64 9.62
CA LEU A 187 -10.56 2.38 9.00
C LEU A 187 -11.49 1.22 9.36
N ARG A 188 -12.12 1.22 10.54
CA ARG A 188 -13.02 0.14 10.99
C ARG A 188 -14.07 -0.29 9.96
N PRO A 189 -14.85 0.62 9.34
CA PRO A 189 -15.82 0.21 8.31
C PRO A 189 -15.17 -0.19 6.98
N LEU A 190 -13.93 0.25 6.73
CA LEU A 190 -13.21 0.02 5.47
C LEU A 190 -12.47 -1.32 5.45
N LEU A 191 -12.08 -1.83 6.61
CA LEU A 191 -11.35 -3.09 6.80
C LEU A 191 -12.28 -4.31 6.99
N HIS A 192 -13.47 -4.31 6.39
CA HIS A 192 -14.47 -5.36 6.64
C HIS A 192 -13.99 -6.77 6.18
N PRO A 193 -14.19 -7.84 6.98
CA PRO A 193 -13.66 -9.20 6.76
C PRO A 193 -13.94 -9.90 5.42
N ASP A 194 -14.87 -9.40 4.60
CA ASP A 194 -15.25 -10.03 3.32
C ASP A 194 -14.48 -9.44 2.12
N ALA A 195 -13.59 -8.48 2.36
CA ALA A 195 -12.98 -7.69 1.31
C ALA A 195 -11.62 -8.23 0.84
N VAL A 196 -10.85 -8.90 1.71
CA VAL A 196 -9.47 -9.33 1.40
C VAL A 196 -9.37 -10.85 1.54
N GLY A 197 -9.35 -11.55 0.41
CA GLY A 197 -9.44 -13.02 0.34
C GLY A 197 -8.26 -13.79 0.97
N LEU A 198 -7.15 -13.11 1.30
CA LEU A 198 -5.96 -13.70 1.93
C LEU A 198 -5.64 -13.16 3.32
N SER A 199 -6.35 -12.13 3.79
CA SER A 199 -6.16 -11.53 5.12
C SER A 199 -6.24 -12.55 6.27
N ARG A 200 -7.08 -13.59 6.14
CA ARG A 200 -7.22 -14.60 7.20
C ARG A 200 -5.96 -15.41 7.54
N ILE A 201 -4.92 -15.44 6.70
CA ILE A 201 -3.72 -16.28 6.93
C ILE A 201 -2.61 -15.51 7.67
N VAL A 202 -2.63 -14.18 7.63
CA VAL A 202 -1.72 -13.33 8.40
C VAL A 202 -2.58 -12.56 9.40
N GLY A 203 -2.67 -13.03 10.65
CA GLY A 203 -3.45 -12.39 11.72
C GLY A 203 -3.00 -10.97 12.13
N GLU A 204 -2.35 -10.24 11.21
CA GLU A 204 -1.81 -8.88 11.34
C GLU A 204 -2.34 -7.98 10.21
N ASP A 205 -3.54 -8.28 9.72
CA ASP A 205 -4.34 -7.46 8.81
C ASP A 205 -4.50 -6.04 9.34
N ALA A 206 -3.68 -5.11 8.85
CA ALA A 206 -3.90 -3.64 8.81
C ALA A 206 -2.62 -2.82 9.00
N MET A 207 -1.47 -3.40 9.36
CA MET A 207 -0.32 -2.56 9.77
C MET A 207 0.20 -1.63 8.65
N PRO A 208 0.35 -2.06 7.38
CA PRO A 208 0.67 -1.15 6.28
C PRO A 208 -0.43 -0.11 6.02
N ALA A 209 -1.70 -0.50 6.07
CA ALA A 209 -2.83 0.39 5.84
C ALA A 209 -2.96 1.47 6.92
N ARG A 210 -2.77 1.08 8.19
CA ARG A 210 -2.75 1.99 9.34
C ARG A 210 -1.56 2.92 9.28
N LEU A 211 -0.35 2.42 9.01
CA LEU A 211 0.83 3.28 8.84
C LEU A 211 0.61 4.29 7.72
N ALA A 212 0.13 3.83 6.56
CA ALA A 212 -0.15 4.70 5.43
C ALA A 212 -1.20 5.76 5.80
N ALA A 213 -2.28 5.35 6.47
CA ALA A 213 -3.32 6.26 6.93
C ALA A 213 -2.81 7.32 7.92
N GLU A 214 -2.03 6.92 8.92
CA GLU A 214 -1.39 7.84 9.87
C GLU A 214 -0.53 8.88 9.15
N LEU A 215 0.39 8.41 8.30
CA LEU A 215 1.28 9.29 7.56
C LEU A 215 0.53 10.23 6.60
N LEU A 216 -0.48 9.72 5.90
CA LEU A 216 -1.32 10.51 4.99
C LEU A 216 -2.11 11.58 5.73
N VAL A 217 -2.74 11.24 6.86
CA VAL A 217 -3.51 12.22 7.64
C VAL A 217 -2.58 13.33 8.13
N ASP A 218 -1.41 12.98 8.68
CA ASP A 218 -0.45 13.97 9.16
C ASP A 218 0.05 14.86 8.01
N ALA A 219 0.51 14.27 6.90
CA ALA A 219 1.07 15.02 5.78
C ALA A 219 0.03 15.91 5.09
N LEU A 220 -1.20 15.43 4.90
CA LEU A 220 -2.23 16.20 4.21
C LEU A 220 -2.82 17.32 5.08
N LEU A 221 -3.02 17.06 6.38
CA LEU A 221 -3.60 18.05 7.27
C LEU A 221 -2.60 19.14 7.68
N ASP A 222 -1.33 18.78 7.89
CA ASP A 222 -0.30 19.71 8.34
C ASP A 222 0.50 20.29 7.18
N GLY A 223 0.69 19.53 6.09
CA GLY A 223 1.52 19.91 4.94
C GLY A 223 0.79 20.65 3.82
N VAL A 224 -0.56 20.59 3.76
CA VAL A 224 -1.34 21.25 2.70
C VAL A 224 -2.37 22.22 3.29
N PRO A 225 -1.99 23.50 3.50
CA PRO A 225 -2.86 24.49 4.14
C PRO A 225 -4.14 24.72 3.34
N GLY A 226 -5.31 24.57 3.96
CA GLY A 226 -6.59 24.85 3.30
C GLY A 226 -7.10 23.75 2.35
N LEU A 227 -6.47 22.57 2.38
CA LEU A 227 -6.87 21.40 1.58
C LEU A 227 -8.38 21.12 1.66
N ARG A 228 -9.02 21.06 0.49
CA ARG A 228 -10.45 20.79 0.30
C ARG A 228 -10.71 20.14 -1.05
N LEU A 229 -11.88 19.53 -1.22
CA LEU A 229 -12.30 19.04 -2.53
C LEU A 229 -12.47 20.20 -3.52
N ALA A 230 -12.01 20.01 -4.75
CA ALA A 230 -12.21 20.96 -5.86
C ALA A 230 -13.60 20.81 -6.50
N VAL A 231 -14.33 19.75 -6.16
CA VAL A 231 -15.68 19.42 -6.63
C VAL A 231 -16.59 19.07 -5.45
N PRO A 232 -17.93 19.13 -5.59
CA PRO A 232 -18.85 18.57 -4.60
C PRO A 232 -18.51 17.11 -4.27
N ALA A 233 -18.74 16.69 -3.01
CA ALA A 233 -18.35 15.36 -2.57
C ALA A 233 -19.09 14.24 -3.34
N GLU A 234 -20.34 14.49 -3.72
CA GLU A 234 -21.17 13.61 -4.52
C GLU A 234 -20.68 13.42 -5.97
N ASP A 235 -19.85 14.35 -6.47
CA ASP A 235 -19.34 14.35 -7.85
C ASP A 235 -18.00 13.63 -7.98
N VAL A 236 -17.39 13.20 -6.86
CA VAL A 236 -16.14 12.42 -6.87
C VAL A 236 -16.43 11.04 -7.50
N PRO A 237 -15.75 10.66 -8.60
CA PRO A 237 -16.00 9.38 -9.25
C PRO A 237 -15.44 8.24 -8.40
N PHE A 238 -16.27 7.25 -8.12
CA PHE A 238 -15.87 6.00 -7.45
C PHE A 238 -15.80 4.85 -8.43
N GLY A 239 -14.77 4.02 -8.28
CA GLY A 239 -14.56 2.87 -9.15
C GLY A 239 -15.75 1.91 -9.11
N LYS A 240 -16.20 1.46 -10.29
CA LYS A 240 -17.29 0.47 -10.42
C LYS A 240 -16.92 -0.96 -9.98
N GLY A 241 -15.77 -1.14 -9.32
CA GLY A 241 -15.21 -2.44 -8.93
C GLY A 241 -15.77 -3.02 -7.61
N THR A 242 -15.01 -3.92 -6.99
CA THR A 242 -15.34 -4.59 -5.71
C THR A 242 -15.49 -3.59 -4.54
N ARG A 243 -15.95 -4.05 -3.37
CA ARG A 243 -16.07 -3.23 -2.15
C ARG A 243 -14.74 -2.60 -1.67
N LEU A 244 -13.59 -2.97 -2.26
CA LEU A 244 -12.26 -2.39 -2.04
C LEU A 244 -11.92 -1.21 -2.96
N SER A 245 -12.73 -0.91 -3.98
CA SER A 245 -12.51 0.16 -4.98
C SER A 245 -12.66 1.57 -4.40
N GLY A 246 -11.57 2.34 -4.27
CA GLY A 246 -11.59 3.73 -3.83
C GLY A 246 -12.14 4.73 -4.87
N PRO A 247 -12.01 6.04 -4.62
CA PRO A 247 -12.22 7.06 -5.66
C PRO A 247 -11.26 6.82 -6.84
N GLU A 248 -11.76 6.94 -8.07
CA GLU A 248 -10.93 6.84 -9.29
C GLU A 248 -10.01 8.07 -9.41
N THR A 249 -10.57 9.24 -9.11
CA THR A 249 -9.86 10.51 -8.99
C THR A 249 -10.35 11.19 -7.72
N LEU A 250 -9.50 12.01 -7.10
CA LEU A 250 -9.86 12.82 -5.94
C LEU A 250 -9.41 14.26 -6.18
N PRO A 251 -10.22 15.06 -6.92
CA PRO A 251 -9.88 16.43 -7.26
C PRO A 251 -9.82 17.30 -6.00
N VAL A 252 -8.68 17.93 -5.76
CA VAL A 252 -8.43 18.78 -4.60
C VAL A 252 -7.88 20.15 -5.00
N THR A 253 -8.07 21.11 -4.09
CA THR A 253 -7.48 22.44 -4.15
C THR A 253 -7.09 22.85 -2.73
N TRP A 254 -6.21 23.85 -2.61
CA TRP A 254 -5.74 24.40 -1.34
C TRP A 254 -5.69 25.92 -1.46
#